data_AF-A0A852W6G5-F1
#
_entry.id   AF-A0A852W6G5-F1
#
_cell.length_a   1.000
_cell.length_b   1.000
_cell.length_c   1.000
_cell.angle_alpha   90.00
_cell.angle_beta   90.00
_cell.angle_gamma   90.00
#
_symmetry.space_group_name_H-M   'P 1'
#
loop_
_entity.id
_entity.type
_entity.pdbx_description
1 polymer ?
#
loop_
_entity_poly.entity_id
_entity_poly.type
_entity_poly.pdbx_seq_one_letter_code
_entity_poly.pdbx_strand_id
1 'polypeptide(L)'
;MERWRVGVLRSGAESVAWTDHGEGQDRESARDAAVYARVLAEGRQEFRVQVAENEAYVYPGETGDGELELTGIRDVLPQRYSR
;
A
#
# COMPACT_ATOMS: atom_id res chain seq x y z
N MET A 1 -10.00 -14.29 5.09
CA MET A 1 -10.05 -12.84 5.33
C MET A 1 -8.68 -12.42 5.83
N GLU A 2 -8.06 -11.48 5.12
CA GLU A 2 -6.70 -11.03 5.37
C GLU A 2 -6.75 -9.61 5.92
N ARG A 3 -6.16 -9.42 7.10
CA ARG A 3 -6.04 -8.09 7.72
C ARG A 3 -4.99 -7.29 6.99
N TRP A 4 -5.25 -6.01 6.79
CA TRP A 4 -4.28 -5.06 6.24
C TRP A 4 -4.18 -3.81 7.10
N ARG A 5 -3.03 -3.16 7.02
CA ARG A 5 -2.84 -1.78 7.48
C ARG A 5 -1.91 -1.04 6.54
N VAL A 6 -2.14 0.25 6.40
CA VAL A 6 -1.30 1.15 5.62
C VAL A 6 -0.84 2.30 6.51
N GLY A 7 0.42 2.65 6.35
CA GLY A 7 1.02 3.80 7.01
C GLY A 7 1.86 4.61 6.04
N VAL A 8 2.17 5.82 6.46
CA VAL A 8 3.00 6.75 5.69
C VAL A 8 4.28 7.01 6.46
N LEU A 9 5.41 6.91 5.78
CA LEU A 9 6.68 7.44 6.29
C LEU A 9 6.82 8.87 5.78
N ARG A 10 6.42 9.84 6.60
CA ARG A 10 6.51 11.26 6.23
C ARG A 10 7.96 11.72 6.30
N SER A 11 8.33 12.65 5.43
CA SER A 11 9.66 13.25 5.46
C SER A 11 10.01 13.78 6.84
N GLY A 12 11.18 13.41 7.35
CA GLY A 12 11.67 13.77 8.69
C GLY A 12 11.11 12.93 9.85
N ALA A 13 10.24 11.95 9.59
CA ALA A 13 9.78 11.02 10.62
C ALA A 13 10.68 9.78 10.71
N GLU A 14 11.01 9.35 11.93
CA GLU A 14 11.79 8.13 12.19
C GLU A 14 10.91 6.87 12.23
N SER A 15 9.59 7.03 12.14
CA SER A 15 8.64 5.94 12.30
C SER A 15 7.44 6.11 11.38
N VAL A 16 6.90 4.98 10.94
CA VAL A 16 5.70 4.94 10.12
C VAL A 16 4.49 5.30 10.98
N ALA A 17 3.75 6.32 10.55
CA ALA A 17 2.43 6.58 11.08
C ALA A 17 1.45 5.62 10.39
N TRP A 18 0.94 4.62 11.11
CA TRP A 18 -0.14 3.78 10.61
C TRP A 18 -1.42 4.60 10.55
N THR A 19 -1.92 4.81 9.35
CA THR A 19 -3.00 5.76 9.09
C THR A 19 -4.33 5.09 8.80
N ASP A 20 -4.33 3.84 8.37
CA ASP A 20 -5.57 3.10 8.10
C ASP A 20 -5.38 1.59 8.22
N HIS A 21 -6.49 0.87 8.41
CA HIS A 21 -6.50 -0.58 8.55
C HIS A 21 -7.87 -1.18 8.19
N GLY A 22 -7.88 -2.46 7.84
CA GLY A 22 -9.12 -3.16 7.51
C GLY A 22 -8.91 -4.62 7.19
N GLU A 23 -9.90 -5.21 6.53
CA GLU A 23 -9.91 -6.61 6.12
C GLU A 23 -10.27 -6.73 4.64
N GLY A 24 -9.59 -7.61 3.93
CA GLY A 24 -9.97 -8.06 2.59
C GLY A 24 -10.42 -9.51 2.62
N GLN A 25 -11.27 -9.92 1.68
CA GLN A 25 -11.72 -11.32 1.58
C GLN A 25 -10.53 -12.26 1.37
N ASP A 26 -9.56 -11.80 0.60
CA ASP A 26 -8.29 -12.41 0.25
C ASP A 26 -7.18 -11.35 0.23
N ARG A 27 -5.94 -11.79 0.01
CA ARG A 27 -4.74 -10.96 0.08
C ARG A 27 -4.71 -9.87 -1.00
N GLU A 28 -5.25 -10.15 -2.17
CA GLU A 28 -5.32 -9.19 -3.27
C GLU A 28 -6.32 -8.09 -2.95
N SER A 29 -7.53 -8.47 -2.54
CA SER A 29 -8.56 -7.53 -2.08
C SER A 29 -8.08 -6.65 -0.93
N ALA A 30 -7.33 -7.22 0.02
CA ALA A 30 -6.74 -6.51 1.15
C ALA A 30 -5.66 -5.49 0.72
N ARG A 31 -4.79 -5.86 -0.23
CA ARG A 31 -3.77 -4.96 -0.80
C ARG A 31 -4.43 -3.80 -1.53
N ASP A 32 -5.36 -4.10 -2.44
CA ASP A 32 -5.98 -3.09 -3.29
C ASP A 32 -6.75 -2.07 -2.42
N ALA A 33 -7.48 -2.53 -1.39
CA ALA A 33 -8.17 -1.66 -0.43
C ALA A 33 -7.20 -0.75 0.35
N ALA A 34 -6.09 -1.30 0.86
CA ALA A 34 -5.11 -0.55 1.64
C ALA A 34 -4.44 0.59 0.86
N VAL A 35 -4.20 0.36 -0.44
CA VAL A 35 -3.47 1.30 -1.30
C VAL A 35 -4.39 2.39 -1.84
N TYR A 36 -5.56 2.01 -2.37
CA TYR A 36 -6.48 2.97 -3.01
C TYR A 36 -6.99 4.04 -2.05
N ALA A 37 -7.34 3.66 -0.83
CA ALA A 37 -7.94 4.59 0.13
C ALA A 37 -6.97 5.71 0.56
N ARG A 38 -5.65 5.43 0.60
CA ARG A 38 -4.68 6.32 1.22
C ARG A 38 -3.80 7.09 0.26
N VAL A 39 -3.45 6.51 -0.88
CA VAL A 39 -2.65 7.21 -1.90
C VAL A 39 -3.41 8.43 -2.43
N LEU A 40 -4.73 8.34 -2.59
CA LEU A 40 -5.58 9.47 -2.97
C LEU A 40 -5.63 10.59 -1.92
N ALA A 41 -5.43 10.26 -0.64
CA ALA A 41 -5.56 11.22 0.46
C ALA A 41 -4.24 11.91 0.85
N GLU A 42 -3.10 11.22 0.73
CA GLU A 42 -1.78 11.76 1.16
C GLU A 42 -0.87 12.18 0.00
N GLY A 43 -1.23 11.84 -1.24
CA GLY A 43 -0.44 12.19 -2.43
C GLY A 43 0.88 11.43 -2.53
N ARG A 44 1.91 12.09 -3.06
CA ARG A 44 3.22 11.49 -3.39
C ARG A 44 4.09 11.32 -2.15
N GLN A 45 3.93 10.22 -1.45
CA GLN A 45 4.76 9.84 -0.30
C GLN A 45 5.15 8.36 -0.35
N GLU A 46 6.13 7.95 0.47
CA GLU A 46 6.37 6.54 0.73
C GLU A 46 5.27 5.97 1.62
N PHE A 47 4.60 4.93 1.12
CA PHE A 47 3.62 4.18 1.88
C PHE A 47 4.23 2.85 2.32
N ARG A 48 3.94 2.47 3.55
CA ARG A 48 4.21 1.14 4.06
C ARG A 48 2.90 0.38 4.17
N VAL A 49 2.82 -0.74 3.49
CA VAL A 49 1.62 -1.59 3.49
C VAL A 49 1.97 -2.91 4.16
N GLN A 50 1.12 -3.36 5.07
CA GLN A 50 1.19 -4.69 5.65
C GLN A 50 -0.10 -5.44 5.33
N VAL A 51 0.01 -6.65 4.79
CA VAL A 51 -1.10 -7.58 4.60
C VAL A 51 -0.74 -8.91 5.25
N ALA A 52 -1.56 -9.34 6.21
CA ALA A 52 -1.24 -10.40 7.14
C ALA A 52 0.16 -10.19 7.77
N GLU A 53 1.08 -11.13 7.57
CA GLU A 53 2.46 -11.07 8.07
C GLU A 53 3.46 -10.41 7.10
N ASN A 54 3.02 -10.00 5.91
CA ASN A 54 3.91 -9.52 4.85
C ASN A 54 3.88 -8.00 4.78
N GLU A 55 5.06 -7.38 4.69
CA GLU A 55 5.21 -5.95 4.54
C GLU A 55 5.83 -5.59 3.20
N ALA A 56 5.41 -4.46 2.65
CA ALA A 56 5.86 -3.90 1.38
C ALA A 56 5.97 -2.38 1.46
N TYR A 57 6.90 -1.82 0.68
CA TYR A 57 7.10 -0.38 0.53
C TYR A 57 6.62 0.06 -0.84
N VAL A 58 5.80 1.08 -0.86
CA VAL A 58 5.04 1.47 -2.03
C VAL A 58 5.30 2.94 -2.30
N TYR A 59 5.86 3.21 -3.47
CA TYR A 59 5.98 4.57 -4.02
C TYR A 59 5.04 4.68 -5.22
N PRO A 60 3.98 5.49 -5.15
CA PRO A 60 3.16 5.80 -6.30
C PRO A 60 4.03 6.44 -7.39
N GLY A 61 3.90 5.95 -8.61
CA GLY A 61 4.42 6.62 -9.78
C GLY A 61 3.60 7.87 -10.11
N GLU A 62 3.97 8.53 -11.20
CA GLU A 62 3.22 9.66 -11.76
C GLU A 62 3.09 9.41 -13.26
N THR A 63 1.88 9.60 -13.80
CA THR A 63 1.64 9.58 -15.24
C THR A 63 2.20 10.84 -15.89
N GLY A 64 2.33 10.88 -17.21
CA GLY A 64 2.78 12.09 -17.93
C GLY A 64 1.88 13.32 -17.70
N ASP A 65 0.65 13.12 -17.26
CA ASP A 65 -0.34 14.16 -16.96
C ASP A 65 -0.32 14.61 -15.48
N GLY A 66 0.57 14.06 -14.64
CA GLY A 66 0.68 14.42 -13.23
C GLY A 66 -0.27 13.65 -12.29
N GLU A 67 -0.94 12.61 -12.80
CA GLU A 67 -1.83 11.76 -12.00
C GLU A 67 -1.02 10.64 -11.31
N LEU A 68 -1.51 10.13 -10.18
CA LEU A 68 -0.83 9.04 -9.46
C LEU A 68 -0.94 7.71 -10.21
N GLU A 69 0.21 7.07 -10.46
CA GLU A 69 0.30 5.76 -11.10
C GLU A 69 0.47 4.66 -10.05
N LEU A 70 -0.52 3.77 -9.95
CA LEU A 70 -0.61 2.73 -8.90
C LEU A 70 -0.35 1.31 -9.40
N THR A 71 0.02 1.17 -10.68
CA THR A 71 0.14 -0.13 -11.34
C THR A 71 1.29 -0.95 -10.76
N GLY A 72 2.43 -0.31 -10.47
CA GLY A 72 3.59 -0.97 -9.87
C GLY A 72 3.37 -1.47 -8.43
N ILE A 73 2.31 -1.03 -7.76
CA ILE A 73 2.01 -1.40 -6.36
C ILE A 73 1.59 -2.87 -6.26
N ARG A 74 0.99 -3.41 -7.32
CA ARG A 74 0.55 -4.80 -7.37
C ARG A 74 1.72 -5.78 -7.36
N ASP A 75 2.89 -5.36 -7.82
CA ASP A 75 4.11 -6.17 -7.87
C ASP A 75 4.85 -6.28 -6.53
N VAL A 76 4.62 -5.34 -5.59
CA VAL A 76 5.43 -5.24 -4.36
C VAL A 76 5.06 -6.28 -3.30
N LEU A 77 3.82 -6.78 -3.31
CA LEU A 77 3.43 -7.93 -2.51
C LEU A 77 3.38 -9.16 -3.42
N PRO A 78 4.41 -10.02 -3.40
CA PRO A 78 4.45 -11.17 -4.31
C PRO A 78 3.21 -12.02 -4.12
N GLN A 79 2.53 -12.30 -5.24
CA GLN A 79 1.53 -13.36 -5.31
C GLN A 79 2.26 -14.65 -4.91
N ARG A 80 2.00 -15.16 -3.70
CA ARG A 80 2.57 -16.43 -3.30
C ARG A 80 1.90 -17.50 -4.14
N TYR A 81 2.59 -17.97 -5.19
CA TYR A 81 2.25 -19.22 -5.83
C TYR A 81 2.51 -20.32 -4.81
N SER A 82 1.45 -20.80 -4.16
CA SER A 82 1.51 -22.05 -3.41
C SER A 82 1.81 -23.16 -4.42
N ARG A 83 2.87 -23.94 -4.16
CA ARG A 83 3.12 -25.19 -4.88
C ARG A 83 2.11 -26.25 -4.46
#